data_AF-A0A913ZPZ9-F1
#
_entry.id   AF-A0A913ZPZ9-F1
#
_cell.length_a   1.000
_cell.length_b   1.000
_cell.length_c   1.000
_cell.angle_alpha   90.00
_cell.angle_beta   90.00
_cell.angle_gamma   90.00
#
_symmetry.space_group_name_H-M   'P 1'
#
loop_
_entity.id
_entity.type
_entity.pdbx_description
1 polymer ?
#
loop_
_entity_poly.entity_id
_entity_poly.type
_entity_poly.pdbx_seq_one_letter_code
_entity_poly.pdbx_strand_id
1 'polypeptide(L)'
;MYYQPSTNLLLLSLAVLVGVQGVNSGEATEWVAKDDKGQVCMKIKFDGLILYHANSNYNTYFQDAVLIDPKPNCKQSVRTITIGFVTTIAPQQLQLTFQKQSQGFVFTSITAKWYYYGIGSGGETEIVEETGSRSSDNFLPKSIPLGCYYFQDQSLSIPVGDNSYSAEMKNVTFQPFADCAKNDYGNDFSSGDCQADCSGSGAARPGNDVIYILLAAVVGALSVKFGN
;
A
#
# COMPACT_ATOMS: atom_id res chain seq x y z
N MET A 1 -55.98 -54.11 1.94
CA MET A 1 -55.94 -52.99 2.91
C MET A 1 -54.92 -53.41 3.96
N TYR A 2 -53.72 -52.87 4.01
CA TYR A 2 -53.39 -51.50 4.41
C TYR A 2 -52.24 -50.90 3.59
N TYR A 3 -52.38 -49.61 3.31
CA TYR A 3 -51.37 -48.68 2.80
C TYR A 3 -50.44 -48.29 3.97
N GLN A 4 -49.12 -48.33 3.80
CA GLN A 4 -48.18 -47.62 4.68
C GLN A 4 -47.37 -46.62 3.84
N PRO A 5 -47.40 -45.32 4.16
CA PRO A 5 -46.63 -44.31 3.43
C PRO A 5 -45.30 -43.99 4.15
N SER A 6 -44.29 -43.70 3.32
CA SER A 6 -43.22 -42.70 3.48
C SER A 6 -42.49 -42.54 4.82
N THR A 7 -41.18 -42.72 4.78
CA THR A 7 -40.22 -41.61 4.99
C THR A 7 -38.80 -42.10 4.65
N ASN A 8 -38.43 -42.04 3.36
CA ASN A 8 -37.01 -41.95 3.02
C ASN A 8 -36.58 -40.53 3.36
N LEU A 9 -36.01 -40.37 4.56
CA LEU A 9 -35.30 -39.17 4.95
C LEU A 9 -34.03 -39.10 4.07
N LEU A 10 -34.15 -38.45 2.91
CA LEU A 10 -33.00 -37.99 2.13
C LEU A 10 -32.30 -36.92 2.98
N LEU A 11 -31.34 -37.35 3.79
CA LEU A 11 -30.27 -36.49 4.29
C LEU A 11 -29.47 -36.01 3.07
N LEU A 12 -29.94 -34.94 2.43
CA LEU A 12 -29.06 -34.08 1.67
C LEU A 12 -28.11 -33.45 2.69
N SER A 13 -26.92 -34.01 2.79
CA SER A 13 -25.76 -33.29 3.31
C SER A 13 -25.57 -32.08 2.41
N LEU A 14 -26.13 -30.93 2.83
CA LEU A 14 -25.65 -29.63 2.41
C LEU A 14 -24.21 -29.53 2.89
N ALA A 15 -23.27 -29.97 2.05
CA ALA A 15 -21.91 -29.49 2.14
C ALA A 15 -22.01 -27.99 1.85
N VAL A 16 -22.05 -27.19 2.90
CA VAL A 16 -21.70 -25.78 2.79
C VAL A 16 -20.23 -25.80 2.38
N LEU A 17 -19.97 -25.73 1.07
CA LEU A 17 -18.74 -25.14 0.60
C LEU A 17 -18.79 -23.70 1.12
N VAL A 18 -18.19 -23.48 2.28
CA VAL A 18 -17.57 -22.19 2.54
C VAL A 18 -16.45 -22.17 1.51
N GLY A 19 -16.77 -21.68 0.31
CA GLY A 19 -15.76 -21.25 -0.61
C GLY A 19 -14.98 -20.21 0.16
N VAL A 20 -13.83 -20.60 0.72
CA VAL A 20 -12.71 -19.67 0.79
C VAL A 20 -12.57 -19.25 -0.66
N GLN A 21 -13.12 -18.08 -1.01
CA GLN A 21 -12.83 -17.48 -2.29
C GLN A 21 -11.31 -17.40 -2.29
N GLY A 22 -10.68 -18.32 -3.02
CA GLY A 22 -9.32 -18.11 -3.48
C GLY A 22 -9.42 -16.86 -4.34
N VAL A 23 -9.21 -15.71 -3.73
CA VAL A 23 -9.08 -14.46 -4.45
C VAL A 23 -7.79 -14.63 -5.24
N ASN A 24 -7.96 -14.94 -6.52
CA ASN A 24 -6.86 -15.13 -7.45
C ASN A 24 -6.04 -13.83 -7.49
N SER A 25 -4.71 -13.97 -7.51
CA SER A 25 -3.84 -12.88 -7.95
C SER A 25 -4.37 -12.33 -9.27
N GLY A 26 -4.61 -11.03 -9.32
CA GLY A 26 -5.18 -10.34 -10.48
C GLY A 26 -4.08 -9.71 -11.32
N GLU A 27 -4.49 -9.01 -12.37
CA GLU A 27 -3.56 -8.20 -13.15
C GLU A 27 -3.00 -7.06 -12.29
N ALA A 28 -1.73 -6.73 -12.47
CA ALA A 28 -1.10 -5.63 -11.74
C ALA A 28 -1.79 -4.29 -12.06
N THR A 29 -2.17 -3.57 -11.01
CA THR A 29 -2.88 -2.28 -11.11
C THR A 29 -1.87 -1.15 -11.16
N GLU A 30 -2.10 -0.14 -12.01
CA GLU A 30 -1.25 1.05 -12.12
C GLU A 30 -1.90 2.24 -11.41
N TRP A 31 -1.15 2.88 -10.52
CA TRP A 31 -1.48 4.16 -9.89
C TRP A 31 -0.57 5.27 -10.43
N VAL A 32 -1.22 6.29 -10.99
CA VAL A 32 -0.55 7.43 -11.62
C VAL A 32 -0.82 8.69 -10.80
N ALA A 33 0.26 9.26 -10.29
CA ALA A 33 0.20 10.40 -9.40
C ALA A 33 0.70 11.67 -10.11
N LYS A 34 -0.05 12.76 -9.95
CA LYS A 34 0.13 14.00 -10.73
C LYS A 34 0.32 15.21 -9.81
N ASP A 35 1.06 16.20 -10.27
CA ASP A 35 1.18 17.49 -9.57
C ASP A 35 -0.04 18.39 -9.82
N ASP A 36 -0.08 19.56 -9.17
CA ASP A 36 -1.16 20.54 -9.31
C ASP A 36 -1.38 21.05 -10.75
N LYS A 37 -0.40 20.84 -11.65
CA LYS A 37 -0.49 21.20 -13.07
C LYS A 37 -0.89 20.01 -13.95
N GLY A 38 -1.21 18.86 -13.35
CA GLY A 38 -1.56 17.64 -14.05
C GLY A 38 -0.37 16.88 -14.63
N GLN A 39 0.88 17.25 -14.30
CA GLN A 39 2.07 16.54 -14.78
C GLN A 39 2.28 15.28 -13.96
N VAL A 40 2.48 14.14 -14.63
CA VAL A 40 2.75 12.87 -13.95
C VAL A 40 4.11 12.93 -13.27
N CYS A 41 4.14 12.66 -11.97
CA CYS A 41 5.37 12.65 -11.19
C CYS A 41 5.69 11.25 -10.65
N MET A 42 4.69 10.38 -10.49
CA MET A 42 4.89 8.99 -10.08
C MET A 42 4.02 8.05 -10.91
N LYS A 43 4.57 6.90 -11.31
CA LYS A 43 3.83 5.75 -11.82
C LYS A 43 4.26 4.52 -11.03
N ILE A 44 3.31 3.88 -10.35
CA ILE A 44 3.53 2.73 -9.49
C ILE A 44 2.59 1.65 -9.93
N LYS A 45 3.09 0.45 -10.23
CA LYS A 45 2.26 -0.68 -10.66
C LYS A 45 2.66 -1.94 -9.93
N PHE A 46 1.69 -2.69 -9.44
CA PHE A 46 1.90 -4.02 -8.86
C PHE A 46 0.55 -4.75 -8.68
N ASP A 47 0.58 -6.07 -8.57
CA ASP A 47 -0.49 -6.87 -7.96
C ASP A 47 -0.16 -7.01 -6.47
N GLY A 48 -1.00 -6.42 -5.61
CA GLY A 48 -0.67 -6.15 -4.21
C GLY A 48 -1.62 -6.83 -3.24
N LEU A 49 -1.07 -7.32 -2.14
CA LEU A 49 -1.79 -7.97 -1.05
C LEU A 49 -1.16 -7.60 0.28
N ILE A 50 -1.96 -7.17 1.24
CA ILE A 50 -1.55 -7.15 2.65
C ILE A 50 -2.00 -8.47 3.28
N LEU A 51 -1.05 -9.22 3.81
CA LEU A 51 -1.28 -10.43 4.58
C LEU A 51 -1.29 -10.13 6.07
N TYR A 52 -2.27 -10.69 6.78
CA TYR A 52 -2.24 -10.80 8.23
C TYR A 52 -1.97 -12.26 8.61
N HIS A 53 -0.80 -12.53 9.19
CA HIS A 53 -0.36 -13.91 9.41
C HIS A 53 -1.17 -14.66 10.47
N ALA A 54 -1.81 -13.95 11.40
CA ALA A 54 -2.63 -14.59 12.43
C ALA A 54 -4.04 -14.95 11.93
N ASN A 55 -4.57 -14.24 10.92
CA ASN A 55 -5.91 -14.49 10.41
C ASN A 55 -6.09 -13.99 8.96
N SER A 56 -6.18 -14.95 8.04
CA SER A 56 -6.30 -14.68 6.60
C SER A 56 -7.61 -14.00 6.18
N ASN A 57 -8.63 -13.97 7.03
CA ASN A 57 -9.89 -13.29 6.72
C ASN A 57 -9.73 -11.77 6.63
N TYR A 58 -8.61 -11.23 7.13
CA TYR A 58 -8.27 -9.82 7.04
C TYR A 58 -7.26 -9.51 5.92
N ASN A 59 -6.87 -10.52 5.12
CA ASN A 59 -6.02 -10.31 3.97
C ASN A 59 -6.74 -9.43 2.94
N THR A 60 -6.05 -8.42 2.44
CA THR A 60 -6.65 -7.40 1.57
C THR A 60 -5.84 -7.25 0.29
N TYR A 61 -6.47 -7.55 -0.85
CA TYR A 61 -5.90 -7.30 -2.18
C TYR A 61 -6.13 -5.86 -2.60
N PHE A 62 -5.21 -5.30 -3.38
CA PHE A 62 -5.21 -3.88 -3.74
C PHE A 62 -5.71 -3.59 -5.17
N GLN A 63 -6.28 -4.56 -5.88
CA GLN A 63 -6.67 -4.40 -7.30
C GLN A 63 -7.66 -3.24 -7.55
N ASP A 64 -8.63 -3.03 -6.65
CA ASP A 64 -9.59 -1.93 -6.75
C ASP A 64 -9.22 -0.73 -5.85
N ALA A 65 -8.01 -0.72 -5.29
CA ALA A 65 -7.56 0.37 -4.45
C ALA A 65 -7.29 1.62 -5.30
N VAL A 66 -7.48 2.79 -4.70
CA VAL A 66 -7.27 4.08 -5.35
C VAL A 66 -6.13 4.83 -4.70
N LEU A 67 -5.67 5.89 -5.36
CA LEU A 67 -4.80 6.86 -4.74
C LEU A 67 -5.57 7.66 -3.69
N ILE A 68 -5.18 7.49 -2.43
CA ILE A 68 -5.72 8.25 -1.30
C ILE A 68 -5.11 9.65 -1.24
N ASP A 69 -3.86 9.78 -1.72
CA ASP A 69 -3.19 11.06 -1.86
C ASP A 69 -3.23 11.51 -3.33
N PRO A 70 -4.16 12.40 -3.72
CA PRO A 70 -4.24 12.91 -5.08
C PRO A 70 -3.11 13.91 -5.40
N LYS A 71 -2.34 14.37 -4.40
CA LYS A 71 -1.30 15.39 -4.56
C LYS A 71 -0.02 14.95 -3.84
N PRO A 72 0.63 13.87 -4.31
CA PRO A 72 1.91 13.47 -3.73
C PRO A 72 2.91 14.60 -3.85
N ASN A 73 3.93 14.55 -2.99
CA ASN A 73 4.99 15.55 -2.88
C ASN A 73 5.92 15.57 -4.11
N CYS A 74 5.37 15.79 -5.31
CA CYS A 74 6.02 15.67 -6.61
C CYS A 74 7.25 16.56 -6.79
N LYS A 75 7.41 17.64 -5.99
CA LYS A 75 8.57 18.53 -6.07
C LYS A 75 9.64 18.23 -5.02
N GLN A 76 9.37 17.33 -4.08
CA GLN A 76 10.30 16.97 -3.02
C GLN A 76 11.25 15.85 -3.47
N SER A 77 12.41 15.80 -2.82
CA SER A 77 13.38 14.71 -2.95
C SER A 77 12.86 13.41 -2.35
N VAL A 78 11.96 13.50 -1.36
CA VAL A 78 11.24 12.36 -0.79
C VAL A 78 9.82 12.39 -1.35
N ARG A 79 9.39 11.28 -1.96
CA ARG A 79 8.06 11.14 -2.55
C ARG A 79 7.35 9.97 -1.92
N THR A 80 6.15 10.26 -1.42
CA THR A 80 5.25 9.29 -0.82
C THR A 80 4.05 9.10 -1.73
N ILE A 81 3.57 7.86 -1.82
CA ILE A 81 2.32 7.52 -2.48
C ILE A 81 1.51 6.67 -1.52
N THR A 82 0.24 7.02 -1.33
CA THR A 82 -0.67 6.27 -0.47
C THR A 82 -1.78 5.69 -1.33
N ILE A 83 -1.84 4.37 -1.36
CA ILE A 83 -2.83 3.59 -2.10
C ILE A 83 -3.73 2.92 -1.06
N GLY A 84 -5.04 2.88 -1.30
CA GLY A 84 -5.95 2.26 -0.35
C GLY A 84 -7.40 2.34 -0.78
N PHE A 85 -8.29 1.92 0.12
CA PHE A 85 -9.72 1.94 -0.13
C PHE A 85 -10.39 3.16 0.49
N VAL A 86 -11.17 3.88 -0.31
CA VAL A 86 -12.01 4.99 0.18
C VAL A 86 -13.32 4.39 0.66
N THR A 87 -13.29 3.78 1.84
CA THR A 87 -14.49 3.28 2.53
C THR A 87 -14.76 4.12 3.76
N THR A 88 -16.03 4.18 4.16
CA THR A 88 -16.44 4.81 5.43
C THR A 88 -16.15 3.92 6.64
N ILE A 89 -15.78 2.66 6.41
CA ILE A 89 -15.59 1.68 7.48
C ILE A 89 -14.35 0.85 7.17
N ALA A 90 -13.35 0.95 8.06
CA ALA A 90 -12.09 0.21 8.04
C ALA A 90 -11.22 0.37 6.76
N PRO A 91 -10.67 1.57 6.46
CA PRO A 91 -9.92 1.82 5.23
C PRO A 91 -8.51 1.20 5.26
N GLN A 92 -8.24 0.12 4.54
CA GLN A 92 -6.86 -0.39 4.41
C GLN A 92 -6.04 0.52 3.49
N GLN A 93 -4.80 0.81 3.89
CA GLN A 93 -3.89 1.69 3.16
C GLN A 93 -2.48 1.11 3.13
N LEU A 94 -1.80 1.37 2.02
CA LEU A 94 -0.40 1.10 1.79
C LEU A 94 0.27 2.39 1.34
N GLN A 95 1.25 2.84 2.12
CA GLN A 95 2.09 3.98 1.80
C GLN A 95 3.49 3.49 1.42
N LEU A 96 3.97 3.94 0.27
CA LEU A 96 5.33 3.68 -0.22
C LEU A 96 6.10 4.99 -0.28
N THR A 97 7.34 4.99 0.24
CA THR A 97 8.21 6.16 0.28
C THR A 97 9.47 5.93 -0.53
N PHE A 98 9.76 6.84 -1.46
CA PHE A 98 10.95 6.81 -2.29
C PHE A 98 11.80 8.06 -2.04
N GLN A 99 13.11 7.90 -2.15
CA GLN A 99 14.06 9.00 -1.97
C GLN A 99 14.94 9.17 -3.20
N LYS A 100 14.99 10.39 -3.73
CA LYS A 100 15.89 10.83 -4.77
C LYS A 100 17.32 10.89 -4.22
N GLN A 101 18.24 10.31 -4.98
CA GLN A 101 19.68 10.47 -4.84
C GLN A 101 20.21 11.34 -5.99
N SER A 102 21.52 11.61 -6.00
CA SER A 102 22.15 12.47 -7.01
C SER A 102 21.90 12.01 -8.45
N GLN A 103 21.88 10.70 -8.70
CA GLN A 103 21.75 10.10 -10.03
C GLN A 103 20.63 9.03 -10.10
N GLY A 104 19.93 8.78 -9.01
CA GLY A 104 18.98 7.68 -8.92
C GLY A 104 17.92 7.86 -7.85
N PHE A 105 17.22 6.79 -7.52
CA PHE A 105 16.31 6.73 -6.39
C PHE A 105 16.38 5.38 -5.68
N VAL A 106 15.96 5.39 -4.42
CA VAL A 106 15.79 4.20 -3.60
C VAL A 106 14.37 4.14 -3.04
N PHE A 107 13.86 2.93 -2.80
CA PHE A 107 12.63 2.71 -2.04
C PHE A 107 13.02 2.59 -0.56
N THR A 108 12.54 3.49 0.29
CA THR A 108 13.06 3.68 1.65
C THR A 108 12.15 3.22 2.76
N SER A 109 10.82 3.29 2.57
CA SER A 109 9.88 2.86 3.59
C SER A 109 8.57 2.36 3.01
N ILE A 110 7.99 1.41 3.71
CA ILE A 110 6.62 0.95 3.52
C ILE A 110 5.86 1.12 4.84
N THR A 111 4.65 1.63 4.77
CA THR A 111 3.74 1.71 5.91
C THR A 111 2.41 1.13 5.49
N ALA A 112 1.94 0.11 6.20
CA ALA A 112 0.61 -0.43 6.05
C ALA A 112 -0.24 0.06 7.22
N LYS A 113 -1.46 0.50 6.91
CA LYS A 113 -2.52 0.73 7.89
C LYS A 113 -3.65 -0.21 7.59
N TRP A 114 -4.15 -0.87 8.62
CA TRP A 114 -5.28 -1.75 8.49
C TRP A 114 -6.21 -1.56 9.67
N TYR A 115 -7.46 -1.88 9.42
CA TYR A 115 -8.54 -1.69 10.35
C TYR A 115 -9.33 -2.98 10.39
N TYR A 116 -9.64 -3.45 11.60
CA TYR A 116 -10.48 -4.62 11.80
C TYR A 116 -11.48 -4.36 12.92
N TYR A 117 -12.54 -5.17 12.96
CA TYR A 117 -13.49 -5.13 14.05
C TYR A 117 -12.97 -5.96 15.22
N GLY A 118 -12.67 -5.27 16.32
CA GLY A 118 -12.31 -5.88 17.60
C GLY A 118 -13.49 -5.88 18.57
N ILE A 119 -13.36 -6.64 19.66
CA ILE A 119 -14.24 -6.50 20.82
C ILE A 119 -13.47 -5.68 21.86
N GLY A 120 -13.94 -4.47 22.14
CA GLY A 120 -13.34 -3.59 23.13
C GLY A 120 -13.51 -4.11 24.55
N SER A 121 -12.85 -3.47 25.51
CA SER A 121 -12.86 -3.85 26.93
C SER A 121 -14.26 -3.85 27.59
N GLY A 122 -15.25 -3.19 26.97
CA GLY A 122 -16.65 -3.18 27.37
C GLY A 122 -17.56 -4.18 26.64
N GLY A 123 -17.02 -5.03 25.76
CA GLY A 123 -17.82 -5.98 24.96
C GLY A 123 -18.47 -5.39 23.71
N GLU A 124 -18.27 -4.10 23.45
CA GLU A 124 -18.73 -3.42 22.24
C GLU A 124 -17.80 -3.72 21.05
N THR A 125 -18.37 -3.77 19.85
CA THR A 125 -17.57 -3.88 18.62
C THR A 125 -16.93 -2.52 18.32
N GLU A 126 -15.60 -2.49 18.22
CA GLU A 126 -14.84 -1.29 17.89
C GLU A 126 -14.04 -1.49 16.60
N ILE A 127 -13.76 -0.40 15.89
CA ILE A 127 -12.81 -0.42 14.77
C ILE A 127 -11.43 -0.17 15.38
N VAL A 128 -10.58 -1.18 15.34
CA VAL A 128 -9.18 -1.07 15.78
C VAL A 128 -8.33 -0.69 14.58
N GLU A 129 -7.61 0.43 14.69
CA GLU A 129 -6.52 0.78 13.76
C GLU A 129 -5.24 0.14 14.25
N GLU A 130 -4.55 -0.54 13.35
CA GLU A 130 -3.16 -0.94 13.56
C GLU A 130 -2.32 -0.42 12.40
N THR A 131 -1.10 -0.02 12.72
CA THR A 131 -0.14 0.53 11.76
C THR A 131 1.17 -0.22 11.90
N GLY A 132 1.67 -0.74 10.79
CA GLY A 132 2.96 -1.38 10.68
C GLY A 132 3.81 -0.62 9.68
N SER A 133 5.06 -0.34 10.02
CA SER A 133 6.00 0.28 9.10
C SER A 133 7.32 -0.48 9.08
N ARG A 134 8.02 -0.38 7.96
CA ARG A 134 9.39 -0.86 7.82
C ARG A 134 10.16 0.11 6.94
N SER A 135 11.34 0.50 7.41
CA SER A 135 12.28 1.31 6.64
C SER A 135 13.51 0.49 6.28
N SER A 136 13.98 0.61 5.04
CA SER A 136 15.19 -0.03 4.53
C SER A 136 15.62 0.67 3.25
N ASP A 137 16.92 0.77 3.02
CA ASP A 137 17.50 1.18 1.73
C ASP A 137 17.67 0.02 0.75
N ASN A 138 17.42 -1.22 1.20
CA ASN A 138 17.66 -2.46 0.45
C ASN A 138 16.36 -3.15 -0.02
N PHE A 139 15.24 -2.42 -0.13
CA PHE A 139 14.04 -2.98 -0.76
C PHE A 139 14.22 -3.17 -2.26
N LEU A 140 15.13 -2.42 -2.88
CA LEU A 140 15.56 -2.59 -4.26
C LEU A 140 16.98 -3.16 -4.27
N PRO A 141 17.39 -3.90 -5.31
CA PRO A 141 18.73 -4.47 -5.38
C PRO A 141 19.84 -3.41 -5.43
N LYS A 142 19.52 -2.20 -5.87
CA LYS A 142 20.40 -1.03 -5.90
C LYS A 142 19.59 0.24 -6.14
N SER A 143 20.25 1.39 -6.04
CA SER A 143 19.71 2.66 -6.52
C SER A 143 19.40 2.59 -8.01
N ILE A 144 18.20 3.00 -8.39
CA ILE A 144 17.70 2.94 -9.76
C ILE A 144 17.95 4.30 -10.42
N PRO A 145 18.62 4.37 -11.58
CA PRO A 145 18.90 5.64 -12.22
C PRO A 145 17.64 6.48 -12.49
N LEU A 146 17.75 7.80 -12.37
CA LEU A 146 16.68 8.69 -12.78
C LEU A 146 16.42 8.53 -14.28
N GLY A 147 15.17 8.72 -14.70
CA GLY A 147 14.78 8.46 -16.10
C GLY A 147 14.64 6.96 -16.45
N CYS A 148 14.78 6.06 -15.48
CA CYS A 148 14.48 4.64 -15.60
C CYS A 148 13.45 4.21 -14.57
N TYR A 149 12.76 3.09 -14.86
CA TYR A 149 11.88 2.42 -13.91
C TYR A 149 12.52 1.13 -13.39
N TYR A 150 12.15 0.76 -12.17
CA TYR A 150 12.39 -0.58 -11.64
C TYR A 150 11.30 -1.53 -12.11
N PHE A 151 11.66 -2.72 -12.59
CA PHE A 151 10.72 -3.81 -12.85
C PHE A 151 11.18 -5.11 -12.24
N GLN A 152 10.24 -5.84 -11.65
CA GLN A 152 10.43 -7.18 -11.13
C GLN A 152 9.13 -7.99 -11.27
N ASP A 153 9.23 -9.14 -11.94
CA ASP A 153 8.15 -10.11 -12.08
C ASP A 153 7.95 -10.95 -10.81
N GLN A 154 9.05 -11.29 -10.13
CA GLN A 154 9.04 -12.04 -8.88
C GLN A 154 8.34 -11.30 -7.74
N SER A 155 7.85 -12.10 -6.77
CA SER A 155 7.17 -11.56 -5.59
C SER A 155 8.15 -10.86 -4.65
N LEU A 156 7.80 -9.64 -4.25
CA LEU A 156 8.43 -8.88 -3.20
C LEU A 156 7.57 -8.99 -1.94
N SER A 157 8.09 -9.71 -0.93
CA SER A 157 7.46 -9.85 0.39
C SER A 157 8.18 -8.95 1.39
N ILE A 158 7.44 -7.99 1.96
CA ILE A 158 7.99 -7.07 2.96
C ILE A 158 7.21 -7.22 4.26
N PRO A 159 7.76 -7.85 5.31
CA PRO A 159 7.16 -7.79 6.64
C PRO A 159 7.07 -6.35 7.14
N VAL A 160 5.99 -6.01 7.82
CA VAL A 160 5.73 -4.68 8.39
C VAL A 160 5.31 -4.79 9.85
N GLY A 161 5.67 -3.79 10.66
CA GLY A 161 5.42 -3.81 12.10
C GLY A 161 6.28 -4.85 12.83
N ASP A 162 5.66 -5.65 13.69
CA ASP A 162 6.28 -6.73 14.46
C ASP A 162 6.39 -8.07 13.70
N ASN A 163 6.26 -8.03 12.36
CA ASN A 163 6.10 -9.18 11.46
C ASN A 163 4.78 -9.93 11.62
N SER A 164 3.76 -9.33 12.25
CA SER A 164 2.40 -9.88 12.21
C SER A 164 1.75 -9.73 10.82
N TYR A 165 2.31 -8.86 9.97
CA TYR A 165 1.80 -8.57 8.63
C TYR A 165 2.92 -8.55 7.60
N SER A 166 2.58 -8.82 6.34
CA SER A 166 3.45 -8.59 5.19
C SER A 166 2.71 -7.86 4.06
N ALA A 167 3.43 -6.97 3.38
CA ALA A 167 3.03 -6.45 2.09
C ALA A 167 3.67 -7.32 1.00
N GLU A 168 2.82 -8.05 0.28
CA GLU A 168 3.19 -8.86 -0.87
C GLU A 168 2.90 -8.07 -2.14
N MET A 169 3.89 -7.93 -3.01
CA MET A 169 3.74 -7.26 -4.31
C MET A 169 4.32 -8.14 -5.41
N LYS A 170 3.60 -8.29 -6.53
CA LYS A 170 4.04 -9.02 -7.73
C LYS A 170 3.96 -8.12 -8.95
N ASN A 171 4.72 -8.44 -10.00
CA ASN A 171 4.74 -7.64 -11.24
C ASN A 171 4.98 -6.16 -10.95
N VAL A 172 5.96 -5.89 -10.10
CA VAL A 172 6.28 -4.59 -9.56
C VAL A 172 6.91 -3.72 -10.64
N THR A 173 6.38 -2.52 -10.85
CA THR A 173 6.97 -1.47 -11.67
C THR A 173 6.97 -0.16 -10.90
N PHE A 174 8.14 0.41 -10.62
CA PHE A 174 8.28 1.67 -9.88
C PHE A 174 8.98 2.75 -10.70
N GLN A 175 8.29 3.87 -10.93
CA GLN A 175 8.84 5.13 -11.46
C GLN A 175 8.38 6.29 -10.55
N PRO A 176 8.98 6.49 -9.37
CA PRO A 176 8.60 7.55 -8.43
C PRO A 176 9.07 8.95 -8.86
N PHE A 177 9.95 9.03 -9.86
CA PHE A 177 10.45 10.28 -10.45
C PHE A 177 10.16 10.36 -11.95
N ALA A 178 8.89 10.16 -12.34
CA ALA A 178 8.45 10.10 -13.74
C ALA A 178 8.62 11.43 -14.49
N ASP A 179 8.68 12.54 -13.78
CA ASP A 179 9.01 13.86 -14.33
C ASP A 179 10.44 13.92 -14.91
N CYS A 180 11.36 13.08 -14.42
CA CYS A 180 12.68 12.89 -15.05
C CYS A 180 12.65 12.03 -16.33
N ALA A 181 11.51 11.39 -16.61
CA ALA A 181 11.26 10.52 -17.75
C ALA A 181 10.15 11.10 -18.65
N LYS A 182 10.07 12.44 -18.73
CA LYS A 182 9.07 13.16 -19.55
C LYS A 182 7.62 12.80 -19.21
N ASN A 183 7.34 12.57 -17.92
CA ASN A 183 6.02 12.23 -17.38
C ASN A 183 5.52 10.83 -17.79
N ASP A 184 6.39 9.95 -18.27
CA ASP A 184 6.06 8.56 -18.62
C ASP A 184 7.02 7.57 -17.94
N TYR A 185 6.89 6.28 -18.25
CA TYR A 185 7.92 5.31 -17.94
C TYR A 185 9.17 5.62 -18.76
N GLY A 186 10.31 5.61 -18.06
CA GLY A 186 11.61 5.59 -18.69
C GLY A 186 11.93 4.25 -19.35
N ASN A 187 13.21 3.98 -19.56
CA ASN A 187 13.64 2.63 -19.90
C ASN A 187 13.66 1.73 -18.66
N ASP A 188 13.57 0.41 -18.86
CA ASP A 188 13.80 -0.55 -17.79
C ASP A 188 15.25 -0.40 -17.30
N PHE A 189 15.47 -0.31 -15.99
CA PHE A 189 16.81 -0.14 -15.42
C PHE A 189 17.79 -1.26 -15.82
N SER A 190 17.30 -2.44 -16.16
CA SER A 190 18.10 -3.58 -16.62
C SER A 190 18.68 -3.36 -18.03
N SER A 191 18.08 -2.48 -18.83
CA SER A 191 18.56 -2.16 -20.19
C SER A 191 19.84 -1.30 -20.21
N GLY A 192 20.13 -0.57 -19.12
CA GLY A 192 21.30 0.29 -18.98
C GLY A 192 21.19 1.67 -19.65
N ASP A 193 20.24 1.87 -20.56
CA ASP A 193 20.06 3.13 -21.30
C ASP A 193 19.12 4.10 -20.58
N CYS A 194 19.55 4.63 -19.44
CA CYS A 194 18.75 5.59 -18.67
C CYS A 194 19.04 7.02 -19.12
N GLN A 195 18.09 7.68 -19.80
CA GLN A 195 18.17 9.10 -20.12
C GLN A 195 17.28 9.90 -19.17
N ALA A 196 17.90 10.59 -18.21
CA ALA A 196 17.22 11.49 -17.30
C ALA A 196 17.20 12.92 -17.85
N ASP A 197 16.01 13.51 -17.98
CA ASP A 197 15.86 14.96 -18.09
C ASP A 197 15.14 15.48 -16.84
N CYS A 198 15.91 15.67 -15.78
CA CYS A 198 15.40 16.14 -14.49
C CYS A 198 15.36 17.67 -14.38
N SER A 199 15.54 18.42 -15.47
CA SER A 199 15.75 19.88 -15.46
C SER A 199 14.57 20.69 -14.89
N GLY A 200 13.37 20.11 -14.80
CA GLY A 200 12.19 20.70 -14.13
C GLY A 200 11.82 20.10 -12.77
N SER A 201 12.55 19.09 -12.30
CA SER A 201 12.23 18.30 -11.10
C SER A 201 13.02 18.79 -9.89
N GLY A 202 12.46 19.78 -9.17
CA GLY A 202 12.89 20.25 -7.85
C GLY A 202 14.33 19.89 -7.48
N ALA A 203 15.29 20.66 -7.97
CA ALA A 203 16.66 20.55 -7.48
C ALA A 203 16.62 20.79 -5.97
N ALA A 204 16.88 19.75 -5.19
CA ALA A 204 17.24 19.92 -3.80
C ALA A 204 18.46 20.84 -3.79
N ARG A 205 18.27 22.11 -3.41
CA ARG A 205 19.38 22.96 -3.04
C ARG A 205 20.05 22.28 -1.85
N PRO A 206 21.36 21.99 -1.89
CA PRO A 206 22.06 21.49 -0.72
C PRO A 206 22.11 22.65 0.29
N GLY A 207 21.21 22.63 1.27
CA GLY A 207 21.17 23.62 2.33
C GLY A 207 19.74 23.87 2.79
N ASN A 208 19.43 23.33 3.97
CA ASN A 208 18.24 23.60 4.79
C ASN A 208 16.91 23.12 4.20
N ASP A 209 16.51 21.88 4.49
CA ASP A 209 15.09 21.63 4.71
C ASP A 209 14.90 20.74 5.94
N VAL A 210 14.06 21.28 6.82
CA VAL A 210 13.86 20.91 8.21
C VAL A 210 13.12 19.57 8.30
N ILE A 211 13.56 18.74 9.24
CA ILE A 211 12.89 17.53 9.69
C ILE A 211 11.45 17.90 10.11
N TYR A 212 10.45 17.60 9.28
CA TYR A 212 9.06 17.55 9.71
C TYR A 212 8.73 16.10 10.08
N ILE A 213 8.94 15.77 11.35
CA ILE A 213 8.28 14.64 11.99
C ILE A 213 6.83 15.07 12.20
N LEU A 214 5.91 14.59 11.37
CA LEU A 214 4.48 14.65 11.63
C LEU A 214 4.15 13.59 12.70
N LEU A 215 4.33 13.96 13.96
CA LEU A 215 3.67 13.30 15.08
C LEU A 215 2.22 13.79 15.10
N ALA A 216 1.29 12.99 14.60
CA ALA A 216 -0.14 13.22 14.83
C ALA A 216 -0.48 12.78 16.25
N ALA A 217 -0.32 13.68 17.22
CA ALA A 217 -0.94 13.57 18.54
C ALA A 217 -2.36 14.17 18.45
N VAL A 218 -3.39 13.32 18.41
CA VAL A 218 -4.76 13.76 18.66
C VAL A 218 -4.97 13.77 20.17
N VAL A 219 -4.83 14.96 20.77
CA VAL A 219 -5.32 15.24 22.12
C VAL A 219 -6.83 15.50 22.01
N GLY A 220 -7.63 14.48 22.31
CA GLY A 220 -9.05 14.64 22.59
C GLY A 220 -9.26 14.74 24.11
N ALA A 221 -9.28 15.96 24.63
CA ALA A 221 -9.74 16.23 25.99
C ALA A 221 -11.27 16.12 26.05
N LEU A 222 -11.82 15.33 26.98
CA LEU A 222 -13.12 15.58 27.59
C LEU A 222 -13.28 14.84 28.94
N SER A 223 -13.14 15.65 29.99
CA SER A 223 -13.92 15.65 31.24
C SER A 223 -13.82 14.47 32.22
N VAL A 224 -12.92 14.60 33.21
CA VAL A 224 -13.12 14.04 34.56
C VAL A 224 -13.68 15.16 35.46
N LYS A 225 -14.95 15.03 35.85
CA LYS A 225 -15.54 15.81 36.96
C LYS A 225 -15.12 15.13 38.27
N PHE A 226 -14.37 15.84 39.11
CA PHE A 226 -14.24 15.49 40.52
C PHE A 226 -15.51 15.96 41.26
N GLY A 227 -16.18 15.02 41.94
CA GLY A 227 -17.18 15.32 42.97
C GLY A 227 -16.53 15.22 44.34
N ASN A 228 -16.89 16.16 45.21
CA ASN A 228 -16.49 16.25 46.62
C ASN A 228 -16.75 14.97 47.43
#